data_AF-A0A843YWV9-F1
#
_entry.id   AF-A0A843YWV9-F1
#
_cell.length_a   1.000
_cell.length_b   1.000
_cell.length_c   1.000
_cell.angle_alpha   90.00
_cell.angle_beta   90.00
_cell.angle_gamma   90.00
#
_symmetry.space_group_name_H-M   'P 1'
#
loop_
_entity.id
_entity.type
_entity.pdbx_description
1 polymer ?
#
loop_
_entity_poly.entity_id
_entity_poly.type
_entity_poly.pdbx_seq_one_letter_code
_entity_poly.pdbx_strand_id
1 'polypeptide(L)'
;MSKQIYSRLKLAQEQLEVALLLFLEKQSYPSAITLAGAAEEIFGKELVRRKKQPNLDWKFDQMAIVHKLLHGKDLERKTFFANENLIRNALKHLNATDTPEITIDLEDTACWMVVRACENARMLDLDIALFQDFDEWFQEHIVGV
;
A
#
# COMPACT_ATOMS: atom_id res chain seq x y z
N MET A 1 21.82 22.07 -12.71
CA MET A 1 20.45 21.77 -12.23
C MET A 1 20.15 22.65 -11.02
N SER A 2 18.99 23.33 -10.97
CA SER A 2 18.59 24.20 -9.85
C SER A 2 17.71 23.45 -8.85
N LYS A 3 17.80 23.79 -7.56
CA LYS A 3 16.91 23.24 -6.52
C LYS A 3 15.55 23.91 -6.58
N GLN A 4 14.47 23.13 -6.54
CA GLN A 4 13.09 23.59 -6.48
C GLN A 4 12.38 22.97 -5.27
N ILE A 5 11.30 23.61 -4.81
CA ILE A 5 10.45 23.11 -3.72
C ILE A 5 9.34 22.27 -4.33
N TYR A 6 9.17 21.04 -3.84
CA TYR A 6 8.13 20.11 -4.28
C TYR A 6 7.20 19.73 -3.11
N SER A 7 5.92 19.52 -3.41
CA SER A 7 4.98 18.94 -2.46
C SER A 7 5.19 17.43 -2.40
N ARG A 8 5.50 16.91 -1.21
CA ARG A 8 5.63 15.46 -0.99
C ARG A 8 4.34 14.70 -1.30
N LEU A 9 3.18 15.33 -1.12
CA LEU A 9 1.88 14.73 -1.48
C LEU A 9 1.71 14.63 -3.00
N LYS A 10 2.11 15.65 -3.76
CA LYS A 10 2.05 15.59 -5.23
C LYS A 10 3.00 14.53 -5.79
N LEU A 11 4.19 14.42 -5.22
CA LEU A 11 5.15 13.38 -5.61
C LEU A 11 4.62 11.97 -5.27
N ALA A 12 3.97 11.80 -4.11
CA ALA A 12 3.32 10.54 -3.75
C ALA A 12 2.13 10.20 -4.65
N GLN A 13 1.37 11.21 -5.08
CA GLN A 13 0.29 11.04 -6.05
C GLN A 13 0.84 10.54 -7.40
N GLU A 14 1.86 11.20 -7.94
CA GLU A 14 2.52 10.77 -9.18
C GLU A 14 3.06 9.33 -9.05
N GLN A 15 3.63 8.97 -7.90
CA GLN A 15 4.08 7.60 -7.62
C GLN A 15 2.92 6.59 -7.66
N LEU A 16 1.76 6.92 -7.07
CA LEU A 16 0.58 6.05 -7.11
C LEU A 16 0.02 5.92 -8.54
N GLU A 17 -0.06 7.02 -9.30
CA GLU A 17 -0.54 7.00 -10.68
C GLU A 17 0.34 6.12 -11.58
N VAL A 18 1.67 6.22 -11.43
CA VAL A 18 2.59 5.31 -12.14
C VAL A 18 2.45 3.87 -11.65
N ALA A 19 2.22 3.65 -10.36
CA ALA A 19 2.00 2.30 -9.84
C ALA A 19 0.74 1.64 -10.44
N LEU A 20 -0.35 2.41 -10.54
CA LEU A 20 -1.61 1.99 -11.16
C LEU A 20 -1.41 1.62 -12.63
N LEU A 21 -0.72 2.47 -13.41
CA LEU A 21 -0.41 2.22 -14.81
C LEU A 21 0.37 0.90 -14.97
N LEU A 22 1.46 0.72 -14.21
CA LEU A 22 2.30 -0.47 -14.28
C LEU A 22 1.55 -1.75 -13.89
N PHE A 23 0.60 -1.64 -12.96
CA PHE A 23 -0.25 -2.74 -12.53
C PHE A 23 -1.27 -3.11 -13.62
N LEU A 24 -2.05 -2.14 -14.09
CA LEU A 24 -3.12 -2.34 -15.07
C LEU A 24 -2.57 -2.85 -16.41
N GLU A 25 -1.43 -2.32 -16.85
CA GLU A 25 -0.75 -2.76 -18.07
C GLU A 25 0.08 -4.04 -17.88
N LYS A 26 0.09 -4.63 -16.67
CA LYS A 26 0.84 -5.84 -16.31
C LYS A 26 2.33 -5.75 -16.66
N GLN A 27 2.91 -4.56 -16.57
CA GLN A 27 4.29 -4.30 -16.99
C GLN A 27 5.31 -4.66 -15.90
N SER A 28 5.04 -4.29 -14.65
CA SER A 28 5.95 -4.55 -13.54
C SER A 28 5.26 -4.48 -12.17
N TYR A 29 4.84 -5.64 -11.67
CA TYR A 29 4.29 -5.75 -10.32
C TYR A 29 5.29 -5.34 -9.21
N PRO A 30 6.59 -5.71 -9.24
CA PRO A 30 7.53 -5.25 -8.21
C PRO A 30 7.68 -3.72 -8.15
N SER A 31 7.67 -3.06 -9.31
CA SER A 31 7.71 -1.59 -9.40
C SER A 31 6.42 -0.97 -8.89
N ALA A 32 5.26 -1.53 -9.26
CA ALA A 32 3.95 -1.10 -8.75
C ALA A 32 3.90 -1.20 -7.21
N ILE A 33 4.32 -2.32 -6.62
CA ILE A 33 4.38 -2.50 -5.15
C ILE A 33 5.26 -1.43 -4.50
N THR A 34 6.43 -1.17 -5.09
CA THR A 34 7.40 -0.22 -4.53
C THR A 34 6.85 1.20 -4.52
N LEU A 35 6.29 1.64 -5.64
CA LEU A 35 5.76 2.98 -5.82
C LEU A 35 4.46 3.19 -5.03
N ALA A 36 3.51 2.27 -5.11
CA ALA A 36 2.28 2.31 -4.30
C ALA A 36 2.60 2.29 -2.81
N GLY A 37 3.58 1.49 -2.38
CA GLY A 37 4.05 1.48 -1.00
C GLY A 37 4.63 2.82 -0.55
N ALA A 38 5.46 3.46 -1.37
CA ALA A 38 6.00 4.78 -1.06
C ALA A 38 4.88 5.84 -0.92
N ALA A 39 3.89 5.80 -1.81
CA ALA A 39 2.71 6.66 -1.76
C ALA A 39 1.87 6.40 -0.51
N GLU A 40 1.57 5.14 -0.20
CA GLU A 40 0.81 4.69 0.98
C GLU A 40 1.41 5.24 2.28
N GLU A 41 2.73 5.19 2.43
CA GLU A 41 3.40 5.68 3.62
C GLU A 41 3.31 7.21 3.76
N ILE A 42 3.44 7.94 2.66
CA ILE A 42 3.34 9.40 2.66
C ILE A 42 1.90 9.82 2.97
N PHE A 43 0.91 9.20 2.34
CA PHE A 43 -0.51 9.48 2.58
C PHE A 43 -0.92 9.11 4.01
N GLY A 44 -0.48 7.95 4.52
CA GLY A 44 -0.72 7.54 5.90
C GLY A 44 -0.17 8.55 6.91
N LYS A 45 1.06 9.04 6.72
CA LYS A 45 1.64 10.08 7.58
C LYS A 45 0.88 11.40 7.51
N GLU A 46 0.38 11.77 6.34
CA GLU A 46 -0.46 12.95 6.18
C GLU A 46 -1.82 12.81 6.86
N LEU A 47 -2.45 11.62 6.78
CA LEU A 47 -3.69 11.32 7.53
C LEU A 47 -3.46 11.51 9.02
N VAL A 48 -2.39 10.94 9.58
CA VAL A 48 -2.02 11.14 10.99
C VAL A 48 -1.83 12.62 11.31
N ARG A 49 -1.13 13.39 10.45
CA ARG A 49 -0.95 14.84 10.62
C ARG A 49 -2.29 15.59 10.65
N ARG A 50 -3.28 15.13 9.89
CA ARG A 50 -4.67 15.63 9.86
C ARG A 50 -5.57 15.03 10.95
N LYS A 51 -5.02 14.27 11.90
CA LYS A 51 -5.77 13.54 12.95
C LYS A 51 -6.81 12.56 12.39
N LYS A 52 -6.57 12.03 11.19
CA LYS A 52 -7.34 10.94 10.57
C LYS A 52 -6.56 9.62 10.75
N GLN A 53 -7.29 8.50 10.81
CA GLN A 53 -6.70 7.18 10.92
C GLN A 53 -6.29 6.66 9.53
N PRO A 54 -5.03 6.20 9.34
CA PRO A 54 -4.62 5.51 8.12
C PRO A 54 -5.29 4.15 7.93
N ASN A 55 -5.36 3.67 6.69
CA ASN A 55 -5.96 2.37 6.36
C ASN A 55 -5.34 1.20 7.15
N LEU A 56 -4.01 1.12 7.25
CA LEU A 56 -3.34 0.02 7.96
C LEU A 56 -3.65 0.00 9.46
N ASP A 57 -3.76 1.18 10.08
CA ASP A 57 -4.17 1.34 11.48
C ASP A 57 -5.61 0.86 11.68
N TRP A 58 -6.52 1.25 10.79
CA TRP A 58 -7.91 0.79 10.83
C TRP A 58 -8.00 -0.73 10.68
N LYS A 59 -7.25 -1.31 9.73
CA LYS A 59 -7.16 -2.77 9.51
C LYS A 59 -6.69 -3.50 10.76
N PHE A 60 -5.66 -2.97 11.44
CA PHE A 60 -5.19 -3.52 12.71
C PHE A 60 -6.29 -3.53 13.77
N ASP A 61 -7.02 -2.43 13.94
CA ASP A 61 -8.07 -2.33 14.96
C ASP A 61 -9.18 -3.36 14.72
N GLN A 62 -9.59 -3.57 13.47
CA GLN A 62 -10.57 -4.60 13.12
C GLN A 62 -10.04 -6.01 13.40
N MET A 63 -8.80 -6.29 12.97
CA MET A 63 -8.20 -7.62 13.12
C MET A 63 -7.88 -7.97 14.57
N ALA A 64 -7.53 -6.98 15.39
CA ALA A 64 -7.25 -7.15 16.82
C ALA A 64 -8.49 -7.65 17.58
N ILE A 65 -9.68 -7.16 17.22
CA ILE A 65 -10.95 -7.62 17.81
C ILE A 65 -11.17 -9.10 17.50
N VAL A 66 -11.07 -9.48 16.23
CA VAL A 66 -11.27 -10.87 15.78
C VAL A 66 -10.22 -11.80 16.38
N HIS A 67 -8.95 -11.39 16.38
CA HIS A 67 -7.86 -12.18 16.95
C HIS A 67 -8.06 -12.43 18.45
N LYS A 68 -8.49 -11.42 19.20
CA LYS A 68 -8.78 -11.57 20.64
C LYS A 68 -9.93 -12.53 20.88
N LEU A 69 -10.98 -12.47 20.06
CA LEU A 69 -12.12 -13.39 20.15
C LEU A 69 -11.71 -14.85 19.87
N LEU A 70 -10.90 -15.08 18.83
CA LEU A 70 -10.51 -16.42 18.40
C LEU A 70 -9.39 -17.05 19.24
N HIS A 71 -8.46 -16.24 19.76
CA HIS A 71 -7.24 -16.72 20.42
C HIS A 71 -7.12 -16.36 21.89
N GLY A 72 -8.04 -15.56 22.44
CA GLY A 72 -8.04 -15.16 23.85
C GLY A 72 -6.87 -14.25 24.25
N LYS A 73 -6.15 -13.67 23.29
CA LYS A 73 -4.99 -12.80 23.51
C LYS A 73 -4.94 -11.64 22.53
N ASP A 74 -4.28 -10.56 22.93
CA ASP A 74 -4.15 -9.36 22.10
C ASP A 74 -3.23 -9.62 20.89
N LEU A 75 -3.54 -8.97 19.76
CA LEU A 75 -2.71 -8.98 18.55
C LEU A 75 -1.53 -8.02 18.73
N GLU A 76 -0.32 -8.51 18.47
CA GLU A 76 0.90 -7.72 18.63
C GLU A 76 1.08 -6.78 17.43
N ARG A 77 0.97 -5.47 17.68
CA ARG A 77 0.92 -4.45 16.63
C ARG A 77 2.18 -4.42 15.78
N LYS A 78 3.37 -4.52 16.37
CA LYS A 78 4.63 -4.46 15.62
C LYS A 78 4.73 -5.63 14.65
N THR A 79 4.43 -6.85 15.11
CA THR A 79 4.40 -8.04 14.25
C THR A 79 3.36 -7.91 13.15
N PHE A 80 2.15 -7.42 13.44
CA PHE A 80 1.13 -7.19 12.41
C PHE A 80 1.63 -6.24 11.31
N PHE A 81 2.16 -5.07 11.70
CA PHE A 81 2.68 -4.09 10.75
C PHE A 81 3.91 -4.60 10.00
N ALA A 82 4.76 -5.42 10.63
CA ALA A 82 5.91 -6.04 9.97
C ALA A 82 5.45 -7.02 8.89
N ASN A 83 4.44 -7.85 9.18
CA ASN A 83 3.88 -8.80 8.23
C ASN A 83 3.21 -8.09 7.04
N GLU A 84 2.39 -7.07 7.31
CA GLU A 84 1.69 -6.29 6.29
C GLU A 84 2.64 -5.50 5.37
N ASN A 85 3.88 -5.24 5.81
CA ASN A 85 4.89 -4.54 5.02
C ASN A 85 6.03 -5.46 4.55
N LEU A 86 5.96 -6.77 4.82
CA LEU A 86 7.05 -7.72 4.61
C LEU A 86 7.56 -7.65 3.17
N ILE A 87 6.67 -7.79 2.19
CA ILE A 87 7.03 -7.85 0.78
C ILE A 87 7.60 -6.52 0.29
N ARG A 88 6.89 -5.41 0.56
CA ARG A 88 7.36 -4.08 0.17
C ARG A 88 8.76 -3.81 0.72
N ASN A 89 9.05 -4.27 1.94
CA ASN A 89 10.37 -4.14 2.54
C ASN A 89 11.39 -5.07 1.88
N ALA A 90 11.04 -6.32 1.59
CA ALA A 90 11.92 -7.26 0.88
C ALA A 90 12.30 -6.78 -0.54
N LEU A 91 11.42 -6.01 -1.21
CA LEU A 91 11.72 -5.44 -2.53
C LEU A 91 12.72 -4.27 -2.49
N LYS A 92 12.90 -3.59 -1.34
CA LYS A 92 13.77 -2.41 -1.21
C LYS A 92 14.97 -2.60 -0.28
N HIS A 93 15.00 -3.68 0.49
CA HIS A 93 16.04 -3.99 1.46
C HIS A 93 16.53 -5.42 1.24
N LEU A 94 17.86 -5.57 1.22
CA LEU A 94 18.54 -6.86 1.27
C LEU A 94 19.64 -6.73 2.32
N ASN A 95 19.38 -7.22 3.53
CA ASN A 95 20.35 -7.19 4.63
C ASN A 95 21.37 -8.33 4.46
N ALA A 96 22.48 -8.24 5.19
CA ALA A 96 23.55 -9.24 5.12
C ALA A 96 23.11 -10.66 5.51
N THR A 97 22.01 -10.79 6.25
CA THR A 97 21.44 -12.07 6.72
C THR A 97 20.29 -12.57 5.85
N ASP A 98 19.84 -11.79 4.86
CA ASP A 98 18.68 -12.13 4.05
C ASP A 98 19.06 -13.08 2.91
N THR A 99 18.12 -13.93 2.50
CA THR A 99 18.26 -14.73 1.28
C THR A 99 18.00 -13.84 0.06
N PRO A 100 18.72 -14.02 -1.05
CA PRO A 100 18.47 -13.27 -2.29
C PRO A 100 17.18 -13.69 -3.00
N GLU A 101 16.51 -14.73 -2.50
CA GLU A 101 15.31 -15.32 -3.08
C GLU A 101 14.11 -15.11 -2.14
N ILE A 102 12.95 -14.82 -2.74
CA ILE A 102 11.64 -14.77 -2.08
C ILE A 102 10.62 -15.52 -2.95
N THR A 103 9.65 -16.18 -2.32
CA THR A 103 8.51 -16.82 -3.01
C THR A 103 7.26 -16.01 -2.70
N ILE A 104 6.60 -15.51 -3.74
CA ILE A 104 5.48 -14.58 -3.59
C ILE A 104 4.60 -14.56 -4.85
N ASP A 105 3.31 -14.38 -4.66
CA ASP A 105 2.41 -13.91 -5.71
C ASP A 105 2.55 -12.38 -5.88
N LEU A 106 3.27 -11.98 -6.92
CA LEU A 106 3.54 -10.57 -7.19
C LEU A 106 2.28 -9.81 -7.63
N GLU A 107 1.37 -10.44 -8.36
CA GLU A 107 0.17 -9.78 -8.88
C GLU A 107 -0.80 -9.50 -7.73
N ASP A 108 -1.10 -10.51 -6.89
CA ASP A 108 -1.95 -10.33 -5.71
C ASP A 108 -1.36 -9.29 -4.75
N THR A 109 -0.04 -9.34 -4.52
CA THR A 109 0.62 -8.38 -3.63
C THR A 109 0.60 -6.96 -4.18
N ALA A 110 0.77 -6.79 -5.49
CA ALA A 110 0.65 -5.49 -6.13
C ALA A 110 -0.78 -4.95 -6.02
N CYS A 111 -1.79 -5.79 -6.27
CA CYS A 111 -3.20 -5.45 -6.11
C CYS A 111 -3.48 -4.89 -4.71
N TRP A 112 -3.14 -5.63 -3.65
CA TRP A 112 -3.43 -5.20 -2.28
C TRP A 112 -2.61 -3.98 -1.84
N MET A 113 -1.39 -3.81 -2.34
CA MET A 113 -0.60 -2.61 -2.06
C MET A 113 -1.21 -1.36 -2.72
N VAL A 114 -1.67 -1.49 -3.97
CA VAL A 114 -2.38 -0.42 -4.68
C VAL A 114 -3.69 -0.07 -3.96
N VAL A 115 -4.50 -1.07 -3.57
CA VAL A 115 -5.73 -0.85 -2.78
C VAL A 115 -5.45 -0.02 -1.52
N ARG A 116 -4.42 -0.39 -0.74
CA ARG A 116 -4.05 0.35 0.48
C ARG A 116 -3.66 1.81 0.21
N ALA A 117 -2.89 2.04 -0.85
CA ALA A 117 -2.48 3.39 -1.24
C ALA A 117 -3.67 4.24 -1.72
N CYS A 118 -4.53 3.66 -2.55
CA CYS A 118 -5.78 4.24 -3.06
C CYS A 118 -6.75 4.61 -1.93
N GLU A 119 -6.94 3.75 -0.93
CA GLU A 119 -7.79 4.04 0.23
C GLU A 119 -7.28 5.24 1.03
N ASN A 120 -5.97 5.33 1.28
CA ASN A 120 -5.40 6.50 1.95
C ASN A 120 -5.54 7.78 1.12
N ALA A 121 -5.35 7.70 -0.21
CA ALA A 121 -5.53 8.83 -1.12
C ALA A 121 -6.97 9.34 -1.11
N ARG A 122 -7.95 8.43 -1.16
CA ARG A 122 -9.38 8.72 -1.07
C ARG A 122 -9.74 9.42 0.25
N MET A 123 -9.20 8.97 1.38
CA MET A 123 -9.42 9.63 2.69
C MET A 123 -8.79 11.04 2.79
N LEU A 124 -7.84 11.35 1.91
CA LEU A 124 -7.21 12.66 1.77
C LEU A 124 -7.90 13.55 0.73
N ASP A 125 -8.94 13.05 0.07
CA ASP A 125 -9.67 13.71 -1.01
C ASP A 125 -8.75 14.07 -2.19
N LEU A 126 -7.79 13.18 -2.49
CA LEU A 126 -6.88 13.32 -3.64
C LEU A 126 -7.54 12.76 -4.90
N ASP A 127 -7.40 13.50 -5.99
CA ASP A 127 -7.77 13.04 -7.33
C ASP A 127 -6.60 12.24 -7.91
N ILE A 128 -6.80 10.95 -8.15
CA ILE A 128 -5.76 10.02 -8.63
C ILE A 128 -6.14 9.57 -10.04
N ALA A 129 -5.28 9.83 -11.02
CA ALA A 129 -5.48 9.31 -12.37
C ALA A 129 -5.54 7.78 -12.36
N LEU A 130 -6.35 7.20 -13.25
CA LEU A 130 -6.56 5.74 -13.39
C LEU A 130 -7.26 5.07 -12.20
N PHE A 131 -7.75 5.83 -11.22
CA PHE A 131 -8.49 5.24 -10.10
C PHE A 131 -9.76 4.52 -10.56
N GLN A 132 -10.50 5.13 -11.49
CA GLN A 132 -11.72 4.53 -12.06
C GLN A 132 -11.39 3.25 -12.83
N ASP A 133 -10.35 3.27 -13.67
CA ASP A 133 -9.93 2.09 -14.43
C ASP A 133 -9.50 0.94 -13.51
N PHE A 134 -8.84 1.26 -12.39
CA PHE A 134 -8.49 0.27 -11.38
C PHE A 134 -9.69 -0.25 -10.59
N ASP A 135 -10.65 0.60 -10.26
CA ASP A 135 -11.87 0.16 -9.59
C ASP A 135 -12.67 -0.80 -10.47
N GLU A 136 -12.84 -0.47 -11.76
CA GLU A 136 -13.47 -1.36 -12.75
C GLU A 136 -12.73 -2.69 -12.87
N TRP A 137 -11.40 -2.66 -13.00
CA TRP A 137 -10.58 -3.86 -13.01
C TRP A 137 -10.78 -4.70 -11.74
N PHE A 138 -10.81 -4.06 -10.57
CA PHE A 138 -10.94 -4.72 -9.27
C PHE A 138 -12.32 -5.38 -9.11
N GLN A 139 -13.40 -4.72 -9.55
CA GLN A 139 -14.73 -5.31 -9.54
C GLN A 139 -14.79 -6.56 -10.43
N GLU A 140 -14.25 -6.49 -11.64
CA GLU A 140 -14.27 -7.61 -12.59
C GLU A 140 -13.42 -8.80 -12.11
N HIS A 141 -12.23 -8.56 -11.58
CA HIS A 141 -11.23 -9.60 -11.33
C HIS A 141 -11.19 -10.12 -9.89
N ILE A 142 -11.59 -9.30 -8.91
CA ILE A 142 -11.49 -9.64 -7.48
C ILE A 142 -12.87 -9.85 -6.87
N VAL A 143 -13.83 -8.96 -7.15
CA VAL A 143 -15.20 -9.08 -6.61
C VAL A 143 -16.04 -10.04 -7.44
N GLY A 144 -15.81 -10.07 -8.76
CA GLY A 144 -16.53 -10.93 -9.71
C GLY A 144 -17.92 -10.41 -10.08
N VAL A 145 -18.07 -9.08 -10.19
CA VAL A 145 -19.32 -8.39 -10.56
C VAL A 145 -19.19 -7.73 -11.94
#